data_AF-A0A925H0T5-F1
#
_entry.id   AF-A0A925H0T5-F1
#
_cell.length_a   1.000
_cell.length_b   1.000
_cell.length_c   1.000
_cell.angle_alpha   90.00
_cell.angle_beta   90.00
_cell.angle_gamma   90.00
#
_symmetry.space_group_name_H-M   'P 1'
#
loop_
_entity.id
_entity.type
_entity.pdbx_description
1 polymer ?
#
loop_
_entity_poly.entity_id
_entity_poly.type
_entity_poly.pdbx_seq_one_letter_code
_entity_poly.pdbx_strand_id
1 'polypeptide(L)'
;GRIEEVAASKLRSGDVVVCETGDLIPGDGEVIEGIATVDESVITGESAPVIRESGGDRSAVTGGTKVLSDRVQIRITSNPGETFLDRMIALVEGAERQKTPNEIALNILIAGLTLIFLLAVVTLQPFAVYSIGATASGSTPTVAVLVALLVCLIPTTIGGLLSAIGIAGMDRVMQHNVLAMSGRAVEASGDVNTLLLDKTGTITMGNRQAVEFLPVSGATVETLADAAQLSSLADETPEGRSVVILAKEKYNLRGREVSSHNAHFIPFTAYSRMSGVDLDGRQLRKGASDSIANFVRERGGSIPDQFTEISEKIARSGGTPLAVADGSTVLGFIHLKDIVKGGMKERIGQLRAMGIRSVMITGDNPLTAAAIANEAGVDDFLAQATPADKLEYIKKEQAAGRLVAMTGDGTNDAPALAQADVGLAMNTGTMAAKEAGNMVDLDSNPTKLIEVVAIGKQLLITRGALTTFSIANDVAKYFAIIPAMFMVTYPALGKLNIMGLANPQSAILAAVIFNALIIIALVPLALRGVKYTPQSAASLLQRNLLIYGVGGIIVPFPGIWIIDKILVTLGLA
;
A
#
# COMPACT_ATOMS: atom_id res chain seq x y z
N GLY A 1 12.87 37.22 -25.94
CA GLY A 1 11.95 38.14 -25.24
C GLY A 1 12.69 38.88 -24.15
N ARG A 2 12.05 39.86 -23.49
CA ARG A 2 12.52 40.39 -22.20
C ARG A 2 11.97 39.50 -21.07
N ILE A 3 12.72 39.34 -19.99
CA ILE A 3 12.30 38.59 -18.80
C ILE A 3 11.63 39.58 -17.83
N GLU A 4 10.51 39.19 -17.24
CA GLU A 4 9.82 39.94 -16.18
C GLU A 4 9.48 39.02 -15.01
N GLU A 5 9.53 39.55 -13.79
CA GLU A 5 9.12 38.82 -12.59
C GLU A 5 7.59 38.86 -12.42
N VAL A 6 6.98 37.68 -12.35
CA VAL A 6 5.54 37.51 -12.18
C VAL A 6 5.29 36.52 -11.04
N ALA A 7 4.25 36.77 -10.25
CA ALA A 7 3.84 35.83 -9.21
C ALA A 7 3.47 34.47 -9.82
N ALA A 8 3.98 33.37 -9.25
CA ALA A 8 3.75 32.01 -9.74
C ALA A 8 2.25 31.67 -9.89
N SER A 9 1.39 32.15 -8.99
CA SER A 9 -0.07 31.94 -9.05
C SER A 9 -0.77 32.60 -10.26
N LYS A 10 -0.10 33.51 -10.96
CA LYS A 10 -0.61 34.16 -12.17
C LYS A 10 -0.21 33.44 -13.45
N LEU A 11 0.72 32.48 -13.40
CA LEU A 11 1.11 31.70 -14.56
C LEU A 11 -0.09 30.93 -15.12
N ARG A 12 -0.14 30.80 -16.44
CA ARG A 12 -1.16 30.06 -17.19
C ARG A 12 -0.49 29.12 -18.18
N SER A 13 -1.27 28.13 -18.62
CA SER A 13 -0.81 27.21 -19.68
C SER A 13 -0.38 28.01 -20.92
N GLY A 14 0.82 27.71 -21.43
CA GLY A 14 1.44 28.37 -22.57
C GLY A 14 2.48 29.43 -22.20
N ASP A 15 2.53 29.90 -20.95
CA ASP A 15 3.57 30.82 -20.49
C ASP A 15 4.94 30.15 -20.50
N VAL A 16 6.00 30.93 -20.76
CA VAL A 16 7.39 30.43 -20.74
C VAL A 16 8.12 31.05 -19.57
N VAL A 17 8.60 30.21 -18.66
CA VAL A 17 9.38 30.61 -17.50
C VAL A 17 10.83 30.19 -17.65
N VAL A 18 11.72 30.97 -17.07
CA VAL A 18 13.15 30.69 -16.99
C VAL A 18 13.43 30.30 -15.54
N CYS A 19 14.06 29.14 -15.33
CA CYS A 19 14.55 28.74 -14.02
C CYS A 19 16.06 28.53 -14.05
N GLU A 20 16.75 29.06 -13.05
CA GLU A 20 18.19 28.93 -12.85
C GLU A 20 18.50 28.07 -11.63
N THR A 21 19.78 27.74 -11.46
CA THR A 21 20.24 26.94 -10.33
C THR A 21 19.84 27.57 -9.00
N GLY A 22 19.09 26.82 -8.18
CA GLY A 22 18.58 27.26 -6.89
C GLY A 22 17.09 27.61 -6.88
N ASP A 23 16.50 27.85 -8.05
CA ASP A 23 15.08 28.23 -8.18
C ASP A 23 14.15 27.03 -7.96
N LEU A 24 12.96 27.33 -7.45
CA LEU A 24 11.84 26.41 -7.48
C LEU A 24 11.10 26.55 -8.81
N ILE A 25 10.76 25.42 -9.41
CA ILE A 25 9.93 25.38 -10.61
C ILE A 25 8.52 25.88 -10.23
N PRO A 26 8.02 26.97 -10.83
CA PRO A 26 6.84 27.67 -10.32
C PRO A 26 5.50 27.00 -10.70
N GLY A 27 5.50 26.07 -11.65
CA GLY A 27 4.32 25.33 -12.09
C GLY A 27 4.72 24.18 -13.02
N ASP A 28 3.79 23.24 -13.26
CA ASP A 28 4.05 22.10 -14.14
C ASP A 28 4.25 22.54 -15.58
N GLY A 29 5.17 21.89 -16.27
CA GLY A 29 5.50 22.26 -17.64
C GLY A 29 6.42 21.28 -18.34
N GLU A 30 6.87 21.69 -19.53
CA GLU A 30 7.86 20.97 -20.33
C GLU A 30 9.06 21.88 -20.62
N VAL A 31 10.26 21.34 -20.44
CA VAL A 31 11.51 21.98 -20.85
C VAL A 31 11.53 22.09 -22.37
N ILE A 32 11.53 23.33 -22.87
CA ILE A 32 11.59 23.63 -24.30
C ILE A 32 12.99 24.02 -24.76
N GLU A 33 13.87 24.43 -23.84
CA GLU A 33 15.25 24.77 -24.12
C GLU A 33 16.14 24.52 -22.89
N GLY A 34 17.28 23.86 -23.09
CA GLY A 34 18.29 23.61 -22.05
C GLY A 34 18.22 22.20 -21.45
N ILE A 35 19.16 21.95 -20.54
CA ILE A 35 19.28 20.73 -19.75
C ILE A 35 19.67 21.11 -18.33
N ALA A 36 19.05 20.50 -17.33
CA ALA A 36 19.32 20.73 -15.92
C ALA A 36 19.08 19.48 -15.09
N THR A 37 19.73 19.41 -13.93
CA THR A 37 19.36 18.47 -12.87
C THR A 37 18.33 19.11 -11.94
N VAL A 38 17.30 18.35 -11.58
CA VAL A 38 16.18 18.78 -10.74
C VAL A 38 16.06 17.86 -9.53
N ASP A 39 15.91 18.46 -8.36
CA ASP A 39 15.56 17.80 -7.11
C ASP A 39 14.04 17.68 -7.01
N GLU A 40 13.55 16.45 -7.20
CA GLU A 40 12.14 16.10 -7.10
C GLU A 40 11.79 15.51 -5.73
N SER A 41 12.70 15.57 -4.74
CA SER A 41 12.53 14.95 -3.41
C SER A 41 11.28 15.41 -2.67
N VAL A 42 10.82 16.65 -2.90
CA VAL A 42 9.60 17.20 -2.31
C VAL A 42 8.35 16.42 -2.74
N ILE A 43 8.41 15.73 -3.88
CA ILE A 43 7.29 15.00 -4.50
C ILE A 43 7.52 13.49 -4.47
N THR A 44 8.72 13.04 -4.81
CA THR A 44 9.05 11.62 -4.91
C THR A 44 9.60 11.04 -3.62
N GLY A 45 10.10 11.88 -2.70
CA GLY A 45 10.82 11.45 -1.50
C GLY A 45 12.23 10.92 -1.76
N GLU A 46 12.63 10.76 -3.03
CA GLU A 46 13.96 10.29 -3.41
C GLU A 46 14.96 11.46 -3.46
N SER A 47 16.11 11.30 -2.80
CA SER A 47 17.14 12.37 -2.76
C SER A 47 18.03 12.42 -4.00
N ALA A 48 17.85 11.52 -4.97
CA ALA A 48 18.67 11.48 -6.17
C ALA A 48 18.14 12.48 -7.21
N PRO A 49 18.99 13.37 -7.73
CA PRO A 49 18.56 14.36 -8.71
C PRO A 49 18.29 13.74 -10.08
N VAL A 50 17.25 14.23 -10.75
CA VAL A 50 16.78 13.74 -12.05
C VAL A 50 17.17 14.71 -13.16
N ILE A 51 17.58 14.21 -14.32
CA ILE A 51 17.95 15.04 -15.48
C ILE A 51 16.69 15.38 -16.28
N ARG A 52 16.50 16.66 -16.58
CA ARG A 52 15.40 17.20 -17.39
C ARG A 52 15.99 17.99 -18.58
N GLU A 53 15.54 17.66 -19.79
CA GLU A 53 16.13 18.19 -21.03
C GLU A 53 15.09 18.47 -22.13
N SER A 54 15.39 19.43 -23.00
CA SER A 54 14.52 19.77 -24.13
C SER A 54 14.54 18.71 -25.23
N GLY A 55 13.37 18.43 -25.83
CA GLY A 55 13.27 17.67 -27.07
C GLY A 55 13.30 16.13 -26.95
N GLY A 56 13.22 15.60 -25.73
CA GLY A 56 13.12 14.16 -25.46
C GLY A 56 12.04 13.82 -24.42
N ASP A 57 11.93 12.54 -24.06
CA ASP A 57 10.95 12.01 -23.10
C ASP A 57 11.13 12.54 -21.66
N ARG A 58 12.22 13.27 -21.39
CA ARG A 58 12.58 13.83 -20.07
C ARG A 58 12.30 15.32 -19.95
N SER A 59 11.49 15.88 -20.84
CA SER A 59 11.16 17.31 -20.84
C SER A 59 10.19 17.71 -19.72
N ALA A 60 9.32 16.80 -19.26
CA ALA A 60 8.31 17.13 -18.25
C ALA A 60 8.94 17.50 -16.90
N VAL A 61 8.47 18.58 -16.28
CA VAL A 61 8.88 19.07 -14.96
C VAL A 61 7.67 19.38 -14.10
N THR A 62 7.82 19.23 -12.79
CA THR A 62 6.73 19.41 -11.84
C THR A 62 6.94 20.65 -10.97
N GLY A 63 5.89 21.43 -10.78
CA GLY A 63 5.90 22.61 -9.91
C GLY A 63 6.24 22.25 -8.46
N GLY A 64 7.04 23.10 -7.81
CA GLY A 64 7.52 22.91 -6.44
C GLY A 64 8.82 22.09 -6.30
N THR A 65 9.32 21.51 -7.39
CA THR A 65 10.64 20.87 -7.44
C THR A 65 11.75 21.92 -7.64
N LYS A 66 13.01 21.59 -7.34
CA LYS A 66 14.11 22.56 -7.31
C LYS A 66 15.15 22.31 -8.38
N VAL A 67 15.54 23.33 -9.14
CA VAL A 67 16.64 23.23 -10.10
C VAL A 67 17.99 23.23 -9.36
N LEU A 68 18.83 22.24 -9.64
CA LEU A 68 20.14 22.07 -8.99
C LEU A 68 21.32 22.43 -9.88
N SER A 69 21.17 22.37 -11.20
CA SER A 69 22.25 22.74 -12.13
C SER A 69 21.70 23.47 -13.35
N ASP A 70 22.57 24.27 -13.96
CA ASP A 70 22.35 24.93 -15.23
C ASP A 70 21.11 25.83 -15.25
N ARG A 71 20.56 26.05 -16.46
CA ARG A 71 19.43 26.93 -16.73
C ARG A 71 18.51 26.27 -17.76
N VAL A 72 17.21 26.30 -17.49
CA VAL A 72 16.18 25.73 -18.38
C VAL A 72 15.07 26.74 -18.65
N GLN A 73 14.52 26.68 -19.86
CA GLN A 73 13.26 27.34 -20.21
C GLN A 73 12.15 26.30 -20.22
N ILE A 74 11.10 26.58 -19.46
CA ILE A 74 9.98 25.67 -19.24
C ILE A 74 8.72 26.34 -19.79
N ARG A 75 7.98 25.64 -20.64
CA ARG A 75 6.63 26.04 -21.03
C ARG A 75 5.63 25.44 -20.04
N ILE A 76 4.87 26.30 -19.36
CA ILE A 76 3.84 25.88 -18.43
C ILE A 76 2.73 25.14 -19.17
N THR A 77 2.32 23.98 -18.65
CA THR A 77 1.28 23.11 -19.25
C THR A 77 -0.02 23.09 -18.46
N SER A 78 -0.06 23.72 -17.28
CA SER A 78 -1.19 23.64 -16.35
C SER A 78 -1.64 25.02 -15.90
N ASN A 79 -2.94 25.21 -15.72
CA ASN A 79 -3.49 26.43 -15.09
C ASN A 79 -3.49 26.31 -13.56
N PRO A 80 -3.66 27.40 -12.81
CA PRO A 80 -3.82 27.31 -11.35
C PRO A 80 -5.04 26.47 -10.98
N GLY A 81 -4.89 25.59 -9.99
CA GLY A 81 -5.90 24.59 -9.63
C GLY A 81 -5.78 23.29 -10.42
N GLU A 82 -4.98 23.25 -11.49
CA GLU A 82 -4.76 22.04 -12.32
C GLU A 82 -3.36 21.44 -12.15
N THR A 83 -2.51 22.07 -11.33
CA THR A 83 -1.14 21.61 -11.08
C THR A 83 -1.13 20.27 -10.33
N PHE A 84 -0.02 19.56 -10.41
CA PHE A 84 0.19 18.28 -9.74
C PHE A 84 0.01 18.42 -8.24
N LEU A 85 0.55 19.49 -7.64
CA LEU A 85 0.34 19.83 -6.23
C LEU A 85 -1.12 20.13 -5.93
N ASP A 86 -1.81 20.94 -6.74
CA ASP A 86 -3.24 21.24 -6.54
C ASP A 86 -4.10 19.98 -6.64
N ARG A 87 -3.76 19.06 -7.54
CA ARG A 87 -4.44 17.76 -7.64
C ARG A 87 -4.17 16.88 -6.43
N MET A 88 -2.93 16.85 -5.92
CA MET A 88 -2.64 16.14 -4.66
C MET A 88 -3.41 16.76 -3.49
N ILE A 89 -3.50 18.09 -3.42
CA ILE A 89 -4.30 18.79 -2.41
C ILE A 89 -5.78 18.42 -2.58
N ALA A 90 -6.33 18.47 -3.78
CA ALA A 90 -7.72 18.11 -4.04
C ALA A 90 -8.03 16.63 -3.76
N LEU A 91 -7.07 15.72 -4.00
CA LEU A 91 -7.16 14.31 -3.64
C LEU A 91 -7.19 14.11 -2.12
N VAL A 92 -6.43 14.94 -1.37
CA VAL A 92 -6.40 14.93 0.10
C VAL A 92 -7.62 15.64 0.71
N GLU A 93 -8.07 16.75 0.12
CA GLU A 93 -9.22 17.54 0.59
C GLU A 93 -10.56 16.91 0.19
N GLY A 94 -10.62 16.26 -0.97
CA GLY A 94 -11.79 15.54 -1.48
C GLY A 94 -11.98 14.15 -0.84
N ALA A 95 -11.01 13.68 -0.06
CA ALA A 95 -11.11 12.50 0.77
C ALA A 95 -12.05 12.74 1.96
N GLU A 96 -13.36 12.86 1.70
CA GLU A 96 -14.34 12.89 2.77
C GLU A 96 -14.34 11.55 3.52
N ARG A 97 -14.07 11.59 4.82
CA ARG A 97 -14.12 10.41 5.67
C ARG A 97 -15.56 9.90 5.76
N GLN A 98 -15.82 8.81 5.06
CA GLN A 98 -17.01 8.01 5.27
C GLN A 98 -16.79 6.99 6.40
N LYS A 99 -17.85 6.68 7.15
CA LYS A 99 -17.83 5.59 8.12
C LYS A 99 -17.60 4.27 7.39
N THR A 100 -16.72 3.44 7.92
CA THR A 100 -16.40 2.15 7.32
C THR A 100 -17.51 1.12 7.57
N PRO A 101 -17.61 0.04 6.78
CA PRO A 101 -18.63 -0.99 6.98
C PRO A 101 -18.64 -1.57 8.40
N ASN A 102 -17.47 -1.85 9.00
CA ASN A 102 -17.40 -2.36 10.36
C ASN A 102 -17.68 -1.25 11.41
N GLU A 103 -17.33 0.01 11.14
CA GLU A 103 -17.76 1.14 12.00
C GLU A 103 -19.29 1.29 11.99
N ILE A 104 -19.93 1.11 10.84
CA ILE A 104 -21.40 1.12 10.69
C ILE A 104 -22.02 -0.06 11.44
N ALA A 105 -21.50 -1.28 11.25
CA ALA A 105 -22.00 -2.49 11.92
C ALA A 105 -21.93 -2.35 13.45
N LEU A 106 -20.81 -1.84 13.98
CA LEU A 106 -20.65 -1.63 15.42
C LEU A 106 -21.56 -0.51 15.94
N ASN A 107 -21.75 0.57 15.18
CA ASN A 107 -22.70 1.62 15.54
C ASN A 107 -24.14 1.09 15.61
N ILE A 108 -24.54 0.19 14.71
CA ILE A 108 -25.85 -0.47 14.77
C ILE A 108 -25.97 -1.30 16.07
N LEU A 109 -24.94 -2.08 16.41
CA LEU A 109 -24.93 -2.85 17.66
C LEU A 109 -25.02 -1.94 18.89
N ILE A 110 -24.23 -0.86 18.93
CA ILE A 110 -24.24 0.13 20.03
C ILE A 110 -25.60 0.80 20.15
N ALA A 111 -26.21 1.21 19.03
CA ALA A 111 -27.54 1.81 19.02
C ALA A 111 -28.60 0.83 19.52
N GLY A 112 -28.54 -0.43 19.07
CA GLY A 112 -29.43 -1.50 19.53
C GLY A 112 -29.32 -1.76 21.03
N LEU A 113 -28.10 -1.91 21.56
CA LEU A 113 -27.87 -2.07 23.01
C LEU A 113 -28.33 -0.85 23.80
N THR A 114 -28.07 0.36 23.30
CA THR A 114 -28.50 1.61 23.94
C THR A 114 -30.02 1.68 24.04
N LEU A 115 -30.74 1.29 22.98
CA LEU A 115 -32.20 1.23 23.00
C LEU A 115 -32.72 0.19 24.00
N ILE A 116 -32.11 -1.00 24.03
CA ILE A 116 -32.47 -2.07 25.00
C ILE A 116 -32.27 -1.56 26.43
N PHE A 117 -31.12 -0.96 26.74
CA PHE A 117 -30.84 -0.44 28.07
C PHE A 117 -31.70 0.76 28.45
N LEU A 118 -32.02 1.63 27.49
CA LEU A 118 -32.96 2.72 27.72
C LEU A 118 -34.33 2.19 28.14
N LEU A 119 -34.88 1.23 27.39
CA LEU A 119 -36.17 0.60 27.72
C LEU A 119 -36.10 -0.14 29.06
N ALA A 120 -35.01 -0.87 29.31
CA ALA A 120 -34.80 -1.56 30.58
C ALA A 120 -34.78 -0.58 31.76
N VAL A 121 -34.07 0.54 31.66
CA VAL A 121 -33.95 1.54 32.75
C VAL A 121 -35.24 2.33 32.94
N VAL A 122 -35.89 2.78 31.87
CA VAL A 122 -37.14 3.57 31.94
C VAL A 122 -38.26 2.75 32.59
N THR A 123 -38.32 1.44 32.35
CA THR A 123 -39.33 0.55 32.94
C THR A 123 -39.10 0.28 34.44
N LEU A 124 -37.88 0.48 34.97
CA LEU A 124 -37.62 0.28 36.40
C LEU A 124 -38.41 1.25 37.28
N GLN A 125 -38.65 2.49 36.83
CA GLN A 125 -39.35 3.49 37.63
C GLN A 125 -40.82 3.11 37.86
N PRO A 126 -41.64 2.80 36.83
CA PRO A 126 -42.99 2.27 37.03
C PRO A 126 -43.03 1.00 37.87
N PHE A 127 -42.10 0.05 37.68
CA PHE A 127 -42.07 -1.17 38.48
C PHE A 127 -41.75 -0.91 39.95
N ALA A 128 -40.84 0.02 40.24
CA ALA A 128 -40.53 0.43 41.60
C ALA A 128 -41.75 1.09 42.27
N VAL A 129 -42.45 1.99 41.56
CA VAL A 129 -43.68 2.64 42.06
C VAL A 129 -44.77 1.60 42.36
N TYR A 130 -45.00 0.66 41.45
CA TYR A 130 -45.98 -0.41 41.64
C TYR A 130 -45.63 -1.30 42.85
N SER A 131 -44.37 -1.73 42.96
CA SER A 131 -43.93 -2.58 44.07
C SER A 131 -44.07 -1.91 45.43
N ILE A 132 -43.70 -0.62 45.53
CA ILE A 132 -43.87 0.15 46.78
C ILE A 132 -45.35 0.30 47.11
N GLY A 133 -46.22 0.52 46.11
CA GLY A 133 -47.66 0.55 46.29
C GLY A 133 -48.23 -0.78 46.80
N ALA A 134 -47.68 -1.91 46.36
CA ALA A 134 -48.12 -3.24 46.77
C ALA A 134 -47.57 -3.69 48.13
N THR A 135 -46.35 -3.27 48.50
CA THR A 135 -45.65 -3.72 49.72
C THR A 135 -45.63 -2.68 50.85
N ALA A 136 -46.07 -1.45 50.58
CA ALA A 136 -46.02 -0.30 51.49
C ALA A 136 -44.62 -0.04 52.11
N SER A 137 -43.55 -0.49 51.45
CA SER A 137 -42.18 -0.39 51.94
C SER A 137 -41.19 -0.18 50.78
N GLY A 138 -40.07 0.50 51.08
CA GLY A 138 -39.01 0.79 50.11
C GLY A 138 -39.00 2.24 49.60
N SER A 139 -38.09 2.50 48.67
CA SER A 139 -37.87 3.82 48.06
C SER A 139 -37.78 3.72 46.54
N THR A 140 -38.33 4.70 45.83
CA THR A 140 -38.16 4.80 44.37
C THR A 140 -36.74 5.26 44.04
N PRO A 141 -36.09 4.69 43.01
CA PRO A 141 -34.83 5.21 42.53
C PRO A 141 -35.02 6.64 42.02
N THR A 142 -34.07 7.52 42.33
CA THR A 142 -34.11 8.90 41.82
C THR A 142 -33.78 8.91 40.33
N VAL A 143 -34.21 9.95 39.62
CA VAL A 143 -33.84 10.14 38.20
C VAL A 143 -32.32 10.15 38.02
N ALA A 144 -31.58 10.74 38.97
CA ALA A 144 -30.12 10.75 38.94
C ALA A 144 -29.52 9.33 39.00
N VAL A 145 -30.07 8.43 39.83
CA VAL A 145 -29.63 7.03 39.91
C VAL A 145 -29.95 6.27 38.62
N LEU A 146 -31.13 6.49 38.04
CA LEU A 146 -31.49 5.88 36.76
C LEU A 146 -30.59 6.36 35.61
N VAL A 147 -30.26 7.65 35.58
CA VAL A 147 -29.30 8.22 34.61
C VAL A 147 -27.91 7.62 34.83
N ALA A 148 -27.44 7.53 36.08
CA ALA A 148 -26.15 6.91 36.40
C ALA A 148 -26.08 5.44 35.94
N LEU A 149 -27.15 4.66 36.19
CA LEU A 149 -27.27 3.29 35.72
C LEU A 149 -27.23 3.24 34.19
N LEU A 150 -28.04 4.05 33.50
CA LEU A 150 -28.09 4.08 32.05
C LEU A 150 -26.71 4.40 31.44
N VAL A 151 -26.02 5.41 31.96
CA VAL A 151 -24.68 5.80 31.49
C VAL A 151 -23.65 4.68 31.70
N CYS A 152 -23.75 3.94 32.80
CA CYS A 152 -22.86 2.81 33.07
C CYS A 152 -23.12 1.61 32.14
N LEU A 153 -24.38 1.36 31.77
CA LEU A 153 -24.76 0.23 30.90
C LEU A 153 -24.54 0.51 29.42
N ILE A 154 -24.74 1.75 28.96
CA ILE A 154 -24.48 2.12 27.56
C ILE A 154 -22.99 1.84 27.27
N PRO A 155 -22.64 1.25 26.11
CA PRO A 155 -21.26 0.91 25.74
C PRO A 155 -20.45 2.15 25.33
N THR A 156 -20.39 3.13 26.23
CA THR A 156 -19.72 4.43 26.10
C THR A 156 -18.23 4.28 25.82
N THR A 157 -17.60 3.25 26.38
CA THR A 157 -16.18 2.92 26.15
C THR A 157 -15.88 2.66 24.68
N ILE A 158 -16.70 1.84 24.00
CA ILE A 158 -16.52 1.56 22.57
C ILE A 158 -16.94 2.78 21.75
N GLY A 159 -18.09 3.38 22.07
CA GLY A 159 -18.64 4.50 21.32
C GLY A 159 -17.69 5.70 21.22
N GLY A 160 -16.95 6.00 22.29
CA GLY A 160 -15.96 7.07 22.30
C GLY A 160 -14.64 6.71 21.59
N LEU A 161 -14.22 5.44 21.66
CA LEU A 161 -12.91 5.02 21.13
C LEU A 161 -12.94 4.61 19.66
N LEU A 162 -14.11 4.28 19.10
CA LEU A 162 -14.24 3.78 17.72
C LEU A 162 -13.63 4.73 16.68
N SER A 163 -13.94 6.02 16.79
CA SER A 163 -13.41 7.06 15.91
C SER A 163 -11.91 7.27 16.08
N ALA A 164 -11.41 7.18 17.32
CA ALA A 164 -9.98 7.34 17.62
C ALA A 164 -9.15 6.20 17.00
N ILE A 165 -9.66 4.96 17.04
CA ILE A 165 -9.01 3.81 16.40
C ILE A 165 -8.89 4.03 14.89
N GLY A 166 -9.96 4.47 14.24
CA GLY A 166 -9.96 4.74 12.79
C GLY A 166 -8.94 5.80 12.39
N ILE A 167 -8.89 6.92 13.13
CA ILE A 167 -7.93 8.00 12.88
C ILE A 167 -6.48 7.53 13.09
N ALA A 168 -6.22 6.83 14.20
CA ALA A 168 -4.89 6.27 14.48
C ALA A 168 -4.47 5.25 13.41
N GLY A 169 -5.42 4.50 12.84
CA GLY A 169 -5.17 3.59 11.74
C GLY A 169 -4.68 4.30 10.48
N MET A 170 -5.38 5.35 10.06
CA MET A 170 -4.99 6.16 8.91
C MET A 170 -3.63 6.83 9.12
N ASP A 171 -3.42 7.42 10.30
CA ASP A 171 -2.13 8.04 10.67
C ASP A 171 -0.97 7.05 10.58
N ARG A 172 -1.17 5.81 11.01
CA ARG A 172 -0.14 4.78 10.91
C ARG A 172 0.15 4.33 9.48
N VAL A 173 -0.86 4.24 8.62
CA VAL A 173 -0.64 3.94 7.19
C VAL A 173 0.17 5.08 6.55
N MET A 174 -0.14 6.34 6.88
CA MET A 174 0.64 7.51 6.46
C MET A 174 2.09 7.50 6.97
N GLN A 175 2.33 7.09 8.22
CA GLN A 175 3.68 6.94 8.78
C GLN A 175 4.54 5.88 8.05
N HIS A 176 3.90 4.97 7.32
CA HIS A 176 4.56 4.02 6.42
C HIS A 176 4.63 4.54 4.97
N ASN A 177 4.52 5.85 4.78
CA ASN A 177 4.46 6.56 3.49
C ASN A 177 3.46 5.93 2.51
N VAL A 178 2.28 5.57 3.00
CA VAL A 178 1.14 5.17 2.16
C VAL A 178 0.00 6.13 2.42
N LEU A 179 -0.47 6.80 1.37
CA LEU A 179 -1.58 7.73 1.42
C LEU A 179 -2.90 7.01 1.19
N ALA A 180 -3.74 6.96 2.20
CA ALA A 180 -5.06 6.32 2.11
C ALA A 180 -6.15 7.37 1.89
N MET A 181 -6.87 7.26 0.78
CA MET A 181 -7.94 8.21 0.39
C MET A 181 -9.19 8.09 1.27
N SER A 182 -9.30 7.02 2.06
CA SER A 182 -10.37 6.84 3.04
C SER A 182 -9.99 5.84 4.13
N GLY A 183 -10.63 5.96 5.29
CA GLY A 183 -10.54 4.93 6.34
C GLY A 183 -11.11 3.57 5.89
N ARG A 184 -12.01 3.56 4.88
CA ARG A 184 -12.55 2.32 4.30
C ARG A 184 -11.46 1.51 3.61
N ALA A 185 -10.56 2.14 2.87
CA ALA A 185 -9.44 1.45 2.23
C ALA A 185 -8.54 0.78 3.27
N VAL A 186 -8.20 1.52 4.34
CA VAL A 186 -7.37 0.99 5.44
C VAL A 186 -8.04 -0.21 6.13
N GLU A 187 -9.34 -0.12 6.39
CA GLU A 187 -10.08 -1.23 6.98
C GLU A 187 -10.18 -2.44 6.05
N ALA A 188 -10.55 -2.23 4.79
CA ALA A 188 -10.67 -3.28 3.79
C ALA A 188 -9.34 -4.03 3.60
N SER A 189 -8.21 -3.32 3.71
CA SER A 189 -6.88 -3.94 3.65
C SER A 189 -6.68 -5.03 4.71
N GLY A 190 -7.30 -4.91 5.89
CA GLY A 190 -7.21 -5.92 6.94
C GLY A 190 -7.91 -7.24 6.60
N ASP A 191 -8.94 -7.19 5.77
CA ASP A 191 -9.76 -8.34 5.39
C ASP A 191 -9.44 -8.90 3.98
N VAL A 192 -8.43 -8.35 3.31
CA VAL A 192 -7.96 -8.85 2.00
C VAL A 192 -7.64 -10.34 2.06
N ASN A 193 -8.15 -11.08 1.08
CA ASN A 193 -7.90 -12.52 0.92
C ASN A 193 -6.98 -12.80 -0.27
N THR A 194 -7.10 -12.02 -1.34
CA THR A 194 -6.35 -12.20 -2.57
C THR A 194 -5.64 -10.91 -2.92
N LEU A 195 -4.33 -10.99 -3.11
CA LEU A 195 -3.48 -9.90 -3.58
C LEU A 195 -3.10 -10.15 -5.04
N LEU A 196 -3.48 -9.21 -5.90
CA LEU A 196 -3.05 -9.13 -7.29
C LEU A 196 -1.84 -8.23 -7.39
N LEU A 197 -0.75 -8.78 -7.91
CA LEU A 197 0.49 -8.08 -8.15
C LEU A 197 0.65 -7.94 -9.66
N ASP A 198 0.72 -6.72 -10.18
CA ASP A 198 1.26 -6.57 -11.52
C ASP A 198 2.72 -7.06 -11.54
N LYS A 199 3.21 -7.53 -12.67
CA LYS A 199 4.58 -8.02 -12.76
C LYS A 199 5.57 -6.86 -12.91
N THR A 200 5.33 -6.00 -13.91
CA THR A 200 6.31 -4.98 -14.34
C THR A 200 6.36 -3.86 -13.30
N GLY A 201 7.56 -3.47 -12.88
CA GLY A 201 7.75 -2.39 -11.89
C GLY A 201 7.34 -2.76 -10.46
N THR A 202 6.50 -3.77 -10.28
CA THR A 202 6.04 -4.29 -8.99
C THR A 202 6.91 -5.48 -8.56
N ILE A 203 6.70 -6.68 -9.11
CA ILE A 203 7.49 -7.88 -8.74
C ILE A 203 8.95 -7.76 -9.23
N THR A 204 9.13 -7.18 -10.40
CA THR A 204 10.44 -7.03 -11.05
C THR A 204 10.91 -5.58 -11.04
N MET A 205 12.17 -5.36 -11.38
CA MET A 205 12.73 -4.01 -11.58
C MET A 205 12.09 -3.25 -12.75
N GLY A 206 11.23 -3.89 -13.55
CA GLY A 206 10.50 -3.29 -14.66
C GLY A 206 11.28 -3.21 -15.97
N ASN A 207 12.61 -3.34 -15.93
CA ASN A 207 13.49 -3.35 -17.10
C ASN A 207 14.18 -4.71 -17.24
N ARG A 208 14.19 -5.25 -18.46
CA ARG A 208 14.94 -6.48 -18.76
C ARG A 208 16.43 -6.17 -18.79
N GLN A 209 17.23 -6.94 -18.05
CA GLN A 209 18.67 -6.76 -17.96
C GLN A 209 19.43 -7.94 -18.55
N ALA A 210 20.57 -7.66 -19.18
CA ALA A 210 21.49 -8.68 -19.65
C ALA A 210 22.10 -9.44 -18.48
N VAL A 211 21.93 -10.77 -18.46
CA VAL A 211 22.46 -11.64 -17.40
C VAL A 211 23.58 -12.57 -17.88
N GLU A 212 23.59 -12.91 -19.17
CA GLU A 212 24.52 -13.89 -19.72
C GLU A 212 24.77 -13.70 -21.22
N PHE A 213 26.00 -13.99 -21.66
CA PHE A 213 26.36 -14.11 -23.07
C PHE A 213 26.54 -15.59 -23.44
N LEU A 214 25.83 -16.03 -24.47
CA LEU A 214 25.80 -17.41 -24.95
C LEU A 214 26.38 -17.46 -26.38
N PRO A 215 27.68 -17.77 -26.55
CA PRO A 215 28.30 -17.82 -27.86
C PRO A 215 27.82 -19.00 -28.70
N VAL A 216 27.82 -18.83 -30.02
CA VAL A 216 27.50 -19.86 -31.02
C VAL A 216 28.57 -19.89 -32.11
N SER A 217 28.50 -20.88 -33.00
CA SER A 217 29.38 -20.96 -34.19
C SER A 217 30.89 -20.99 -33.88
N GLY A 218 31.28 -21.45 -32.69
CA GLY A 218 32.69 -21.46 -32.26
C GLY A 218 33.25 -20.09 -31.85
N ALA A 219 32.41 -19.05 -31.72
CA ALA A 219 32.83 -17.78 -31.14
C ALA A 219 33.22 -17.95 -29.67
N THR A 220 34.19 -17.14 -29.21
CA THR A 220 34.53 -17.07 -27.78
C THR A 220 33.57 -16.10 -27.08
N VAL A 221 33.40 -16.28 -25.76
CA VAL A 221 32.54 -15.39 -24.96
C VAL A 221 33.07 -13.95 -25.01
N GLU A 222 34.38 -13.79 -25.06
CA GLU A 222 35.08 -12.51 -25.14
C GLU A 222 34.76 -11.78 -26.45
N THR A 223 34.82 -12.48 -27.60
CA THR A 223 34.42 -11.91 -28.90
C THR A 223 32.94 -11.53 -28.94
N LEU A 224 32.06 -12.32 -28.33
CA LEU A 224 30.65 -11.99 -28.24
C LEU A 224 30.40 -10.77 -27.34
N ALA A 225 31.04 -10.71 -26.18
CA ALA A 225 30.92 -9.61 -25.24
C ALA A 225 31.44 -8.29 -25.83
N ASP A 226 32.56 -8.33 -26.56
CA ASP A 226 33.11 -7.18 -27.29
C ASP A 226 32.13 -6.67 -28.35
N ALA A 227 31.64 -7.57 -29.21
CA ALA A 227 30.67 -7.21 -30.24
C ALA A 227 29.34 -6.69 -29.65
N ALA A 228 28.85 -7.33 -28.58
CA ALA A 228 27.64 -6.94 -27.87
C ALA A 228 27.77 -5.56 -27.23
N GLN A 229 28.92 -5.24 -26.62
CA GLN A 229 29.19 -3.92 -26.04
C GLN A 229 29.20 -2.85 -27.13
N LEU A 230 30.01 -3.04 -28.18
CA LEU A 230 30.16 -2.07 -29.26
C LEU A 230 28.84 -1.78 -29.98
N SER A 231 28.05 -2.83 -30.26
CA SER A 231 26.71 -2.68 -30.85
C SER A 231 25.67 -2.09 -29.91
N SER A 232 25.96 -2.00 -28.61
CA SER A 232 25.07 -1.38 -27.60
C SER A 232 25.43 0.06 -27.24
N LEU A 233 26.58 0.58 -27.66
CA LEU A 233 27.01 1.94 -27.26
C LEU A 233 26.07 3.04 -27.75
N ALA A 234 25.46 2.86 -28.92
CA ALA A 234 24.46 3.76 -29.49
C ALA A 234 23.01 3.34 -29.18
N ASP A 235 22.84 2.34 -28.31
CA ASP A 235 21.54 1.85 -27.88
C ASP A 235 21.21 2.40 -26.50
N GLU A 236 20.50 3.53 -26.49
CA GLU A 236 20.19 4.25 -25.26
C GLU A 236 19.07 3.60 -24.43
N THR A 237 18.47 2.51 -24.92
CA THR A 237 17.43 1.75 -24.20
C THR A 237 17.98 1.13 -22.91
N PRO A 238 17.11 0.86 -21.90
CA PRO A 238 17.51 0.13 -20.70
C PRO A 238 18.21 -1.20 -21.02
N GLU A 239 17.71 -1.94 -22.02
CA GLU A 239 18.30 -3.17 -22.51
C GLU A 239 19.71 -2.93 -23.04
N GLY A 240 19.90 -1.92 -23.89
CA GLY A 240 21.20 -1.54 -24.43
C GLY A 240 22.23 -1.20 -23.36
N ARG A 241 21.85 -0.37 -22.39
CA ARG A 241 22.70 -0.01 -21.25
C ARG A 241 23.06 -1.24 -20.41
N SER A 242 22.12 -2.14 -20.17
CA SER A 242 22.36 -3.36 -19.38
C SER A 242 23.43 -4.27 -20.02
N VAL A 243 23.48 -4.34 -21.35
CA VAL A 243 24.52 -5.09 -22.08
C VAL A 243 25.90 -4.49 -21.87
N VAL A 244 26.01 -3.16 -21.95
CA VAL A 244 27.28 -2.45 -21.72
C VAL A 244 27.77 -2.66 -20.29
N ILE A 245 26.86 -2.62 -19.31
CA ILE A 245 27.16 -2.88 -17.90
C ILE A 245 27.65 -4.32 -17.72
N LEU A 246 26.93 -5.32 -18.24
CA LEU A 246 27.33 -6.74 -18.12
C LEU A 246 28.72 -6.99 -18.73
N ALA A 247 28.99 -6.43 -19.92
CA ALA A 247 30.29 -6.54 -20.58
C ALA A 247 31.43 -5.91 -19.73
N LYS A 248 31.17 -4.75 -19.12
CA LYS A 248 32.14 -4.05 -18.27
C LYS A 248 32.41 -4.80 -16.96
N GLU A 249 31.36 -5.23 -16.25
CA GLU A 249 31.49 -5.82 -14.91
C GLU A 249 32.01 -7.25 -14.94
N LYS A 250 31.50 -8.08 -15.85
CA LYS A 250 31.80 -9.52 -15.88
C LYS A 250 33.01 -9.87 -16.74
N TYR A 251 33.29 -9.09 -17.78
CA TYR A 251 34.35 -9.37 -18.76
C TYR A 251 35.45 -8.31 -18.78
N ASN A 252 35.38 -7.31 -17.88
CA ASN A 252 36.36 -6.24 -17.70
C ASN A 252 36.70 -5.47 -19.00
N LEU A 253 35.74 -5.39 -19.93
CA LEU A 253 35.86 -4.62 -21.17
C LEU A 253 35.64 -3.13 -20.83
N ARG A 254 36.72 -2.45 -20.44
CA ARG A 254 36.74 -1.00 -20.24
C ARG A 254 36.83 -0.31 -21.60
N GLY A 255 35.99 0.71 -21.79
CA GLY A 255 35.75 1.38 -23.08
C GLY A 255 37.03 1.58 -23.88
N ARG A 256 37.04 1.05 -25.11
CA ARG A 256 38.02 1.46 -26.10
C ARG A 256 37.82 2.94 -26.39
N GLU A 257 38.91 3.67 -26.59
CA GLU A 257 38.88 5.00 -27.21
C GLU A 257 38.35 4.85 -28.64
N VAL A 258 37.03 4.88 -28.80
CA VAL A 258 36.36 4.85 -30.11
C VAL A 258 36.78 6.05 -30.96
N SER A 259 37.30 7.11 -30.34
CA SER A 259 37.92 8.28 -30.97
C SER A 259 39.05 7.95 -31.94
N SER A 260 39.67 6.77 -31.85
CA SER A 260 40.77 6.35 -32.73
C SER A 260 40.33 5.63 -34.02
N HIS A 261 39.04 5.26 -34.15
CA HIS A 261 38.52 4.50 -35.29
C HIS A 261 37.37 5.25 -35.97
N ASN A 262 37.25 5.11 -37.30
CA ASN A 262 36.19 5.75 -38.08
C ASN A 262 34.88 4.95 -37.91
N ALA A 263 34.30 4.99 -36.71
CA ALA A 263 33.13 4.20 -36.32
C ALA A 263 31.83 4.93 -36.70
N HIS A 264 30.97 4.27 -37.47
CA HIS A 264 29.63 4.75 -37.77
C HIS A 264 28.61 4.00 -36.90
N PHE A 265 28.12 4.67 -35.86
CA PHE A 265 27.12 4.11 -34.96
C PHE A 265 25.73 4.12 -35.56
N ILE A 266 24.98 3.05 -35.29
CA ILE A 266 23.59 2.90 -35.73
C ILE A 266 22.72 2.81 -34.48
N PRO A 267 21.93 3.87 -34.19
CA PRO A 267 21.08 3.88 -33.02
C PRO A 267 19.99 2.82 -33.13
N PHE A 268 19.47 2.40 -31.98
CA PHE A 268 18.31 1.51 -31.95
C PHE A 268 17.08 2.20 -32.55
N THR A 269 16.30 1.47 -33.34
CA THR A 269 14.96 1.93 -33.77
C THR A 269 13.94 0.81 -33.59
N ALA A 270 12.71 1.17 -33.21
CA ALA A 270 11.63 0.20 -33.08
C ALA A 270 11.28 -0.50 -34.41
N TYR A 271 11.51 0.15 -35.55
CA TYR A 271 11.29 -0.42 -36.88
C TYR A 271 12.30 -1.52 -37.19
N SER A 272 13.59 -1.26 -36.98
CA SER A 272 14.65 -2.24 -37.24
C SER A 272 14.72 -3.33 -36.17
N ARG A 273 14.28 -3.02 -34.94
CA ARG A 273 14.46 -3.83 -33.72
C ARG A 273 15.91 -4.28 -33.52
N MET A 274 16.86 -3.46 -33.98
CA MET A 274 18.30 -3.69 -33.89
C MET A 274 19.07 -2.38 -33.76
N SER A 275 20.26 -2.46 -33.17
CA SER A 275 21.27 -1.41 -33.04
C SER A 275 22.64 -1.96 -33.43
N GLY A 276 23.63 -1.09 -33.62
CA GLY A 276 24.95 -1.56 -34.01
C GLY A 276 25.99 -0.49 -34.28
N VAL A 277 27.08 -0.95 -34.90
CA VAL A 277 28.19 -0.09 -35.32
C VAL A 277 28.90 -0.71 -36.52
N ASP A 278 29.33 0.14 -37.44
CA ASP A 278 30.24 -0.22 -38.52
C ASP A 278 31.63 0.34 -38.21
N LEU A 279 32.63 -0.54 -38.09
CA LEU A 279 34.01 -0.17 -37.75
C LEU A 279 35.02 -1.09 -38.45
N ASP A 280 36.08 -0.54 -39.03
CA ASP A 280 37.20 -1.30 -39.62
C ASP A 280 36.78 -2.44 -40.57
N GLY A 281 35.74 -2.22 -41.37
CA GLY A 281 35.18 -3.23 -42.29
C GLY A 281 34.29 -4.29 -41.62
N ARG A 282 34.16 -4.28 -40.29
CA ARG A 282 33.20 -5.09 -39.52
C ARG A 282 31.85 -4.39 -39.46
N GLN A 283 30.78 -5.18 -39.47
CA GLN A 283 29.40 -4.69 -39.36
C GLN A 283 28.72 -5.40 -38.20
N LEU A 284 28.83 -4.81 -37.02
CA LEU A 284 28.31 -5.38 -35.79
C LEU A 284 26.86 -4.99 -35.60
N ARG A 285 25.98 -5.97 -35.40
CA ARG A 285 24.58 -5.74 -35.07
C ARG A 285 24.16 -6.59 -33.89
N LYS A 286 23.27 -6.03 -33.08
CA LYS A 286 22.49 -6.79 -32.10
C LYS A 286 21.02 -6.43 -32.23
N GLY A 287 20.13 -7.36 -31.88
CA GLY A 287 18.70 -7.09 -31.93
C GLY A 287 17.85 -8.33 -31.74
N ALA A 288 16.57 -8.20 -32.09
CA ALA A 288 15.65 -9.32 -32.11
C ALA A 288 16.19 -10.47 -32.98
N SER A 289 15.97 -11.71 -32.53
CA SER A 289 16.47 -12.92 -33.20
C SER A 289 16.16 -12.95 -34.71
N ASP A 290 14.92 -12.62 -35.08
CA ASP A 290 14.48 -12.60 -36.49
C ASP A 290 15.16 -11.49 -37.31
N SER A 291 15.31 -10.30 -36.72
CA SER A 291 15.95 -9.15 -37.37
C SER A 291 17.42 -9.44 -37.68
N ILE A 292 18.14 -10.09 -36.75
CA ILE A 292 19.53 -10.49 -36.96
C ILE A 292 19.64 -11.65 -37.94
N ALA A 293 18.71 -12.61 -37.90
CA ALA A 293 18.69 -13.70 -38.87
C ALA A 293 18.53 -13.17 -40.31
N ASN A 294 17.67 -12.17 -40.51
CA ASN A 294 17.51 -11.51 -41.82
C ASN A 294 18.76 -10.72 -42.22
N PHE A 295 19.32 -9.93 -41.30
CA PHE A 295 20.56 -9.17 -41.53
C PHE A 295 21.72 -10.05 -42.02
N VAL A 296 21.87 -11.24 -41.43
CA VAL A 296 22.91 -12.22 -41.79
C VAL A 296 22.64 -12.84 -43.16
N ARG A 297 21.38 -13.21 -43.45
CA ARG A 297 21.00 -13.79 -44.76
C ARG A 297 21.20 -12.81 -45.92
N GLU A 298 20.86 -11.54 -45.73
CA GLU A 298 21.07 -10.47 -46.73
C GLU A 298 22.55 -10.30 -47.11
N ARG A 299 23.47 -10.71 -46.23
CA ARG A 299 24.93 -10.67 -46.43
C ARG A 299 25.50 -12.01 -46.89
N GLY A 300 24.65 -12.95 -47.30
CA GLY A 300 25.06 -14.27 -47.78
C GLY A 300 25.50 -15.23 -46.68
N GLY A 301 25.19 -14.94 -45.41
CA GLY A 301 25.47 -15.82 -44.28
C GLY A 301 24.40 -16.90 -44.05
N SER A 302 24.79 -18.00 -43.40
CA SER A 302 23.89 -19.07 -42.97
C SER A 302 23.63 -19.02 -41.47
N ILE A 303 22.39 -19.31 -41.07
CA ILE A 303 22.03 -19.38 -39.64
C ILE A 303 22.40 -20.78 -39.11
N PRO A 304 23.19 -20.89 -38.02
CA PRO A 304 23.55 -22.18 -37.43
C PRO A 304 22.34 -22.90 -36.86
N ASP A 305 22.34 -24.24 -36.87
CA ASP A 305 21.26 -25.05 -36.30
C ASP A 305 21.04 -24.77 -34.79
N GLN A 306 22.12 -24.50 -34.07
CA GLN A 306 22.10 -24.14 -32.64
C GLN A 306 21.40 -22.80 -32.35
N PHE A 307 21.19 -21.95 -33.37
CA PHE A 307 20.59 -20.63 -33.20
C PHE A 307 19.18 -20.71 -32.64
N THR A 308 18.35 -21.56 -33.25
CA THR A 308 16.96 -21.74 -32.85
C THR A 308 16.87 -22.41 -31.47
N GLU A 309 17.72 -23.42 -31.22
CA GLU A 309 17.75 -24.15 -29.95
C GLU A 309 18.08 -23.23 -28.76
N ILE A 310 19.09 -22.38 -28.89
CA ILE A 310 19.50 -21.45 -27.82
C ILE A 310 18.46 -20.34 -27.63
N SER A 311 17.91 -19.80 -28.71
CA SER A 311 16.82 -18.82 -28.63
C SER A 311 15.61 -19.37 -27.89
N GLU A 312 15.18 -20.59 -28.22
CA GLU A 312 14.09 -21.28 -27.51
C GLU A 312 14.46 -21.58 -26.06
N LYS A 313 15.71 -21.97 -25.78
CA LYS A 313 16.17 -22.22 -24.41
C LYS A 313 16.06 -20.97 -23.53
N ILE A 314 16.50 -19.82 -24.03
CA ILE A 314 16.36 -18.53 -23.34
C ILE A 314 14.88 -18.21 -23.10
N ALA A 315 14.04 -18.36 -24.14
CA ALA A 315 12.60 -18.10 -24.04
C ALA A 315 11.92 -19.01 -23.00
N ARG A 316 12.27 -20.30 -22.95
CA ARG A 316 11.75 -21.26 -21.96
C ARG A 316 12.18 -20.93 -20.53
N SER A 317 13.34 -20.31 -20.34
CA SER A 317 13.76 -19.80 -19.02
C SER A 317 13.09 -18.47 -18.62
N GLY A 318 12.18 -17.96 -19.44
CA GLY A 318 11.51 -16.67 -19.22
C GLY A 318 12.34 -15.45 -19.63
N GLY A 319 13.44 -15.66 -20.33
CA GLY A 319 14.29 -14.59 -20.85
C GLY A 319 13.88 -14.15 -22.26
N THR A 320 14.40 -13.01 -22.69
CA THR A 320 14.32 -12.53 -24.08
C THR A 320 15.67 -12.69 -24.77
N PRO A 321 15.76 -13.45 -25.87
CA PRO A 321 17.00 -13.62 -26.61
C PRO A 321 17.25 -12.43 -27.54
N LEU A 322 18.37 -11.72 -27.34
CA LEU A 322 18.92 -10.79 -28.33
C LEU A 322 20.08 -11.45 -29.05
N ALA A 323 20.01 -11.58 -30.37
CA ALA A 323 21.08 -12.12 -31.17
C ALA A 323 22.15 -11.06 -31.47
N VAL A 324 23.39 -11.48 -31.66
CA VAL A 324 24.53 -10.63 -32.03
C VAL A 324 25.23 -11.24 -33.25
N ALA A 325 25.53 -10.41 -34.23
CA ALA A 325 26.20 -10.82 -35.47
C ALA A 325 27.30 -9.83 -35.87
N ASP A 326 28.27 -10.35 -36.62
CA ASP A 326 29.31 -9.60 -37.31
C ASP A 326 29.26 -9.94 -38.80
N GLY A 327 28.74 -9.01 -39.61
CA GLY A 327 28.54 -9.21 -41.03
C GLY A 327 27.64 -10.42 -41.34
N SER A 328 28.21 -11.44 -41.97
CA SER A 328 27.51 -12.68 -42.37
C SER A 328 27.58 -13.80 -41.32
N THR A 329 28.12 -13.54 -40.12
CA THR A 329 28.30 -14.57 -39.08
C THR A 329 27.56 -14.21 -37.80
N VAL A 330 26.77 -15.15 -37.27
CA VAL A 330 26.18 -15.02 -35.93
C VAL A 330 27.20 -15.40 -34.87
N LEU A 331 27.42 -14.50 -33.91
CA LEU A 331 28.36 -14.67 -32.79
C LEU A 331 27.70 -15.32 -31.57
N GLY A 332 26.41 -15.04 -31.33
CA GLY A 332 25.67 -15.66 -30.23
C GLY A 332 24.48 -14.85 -29.76
N PHE A 333 24.08 -15.10 -28.52
CA PHE A 333 22.93 -14.47 -27.88
C PHE A 333 23.31 -13.76 -26.58
N ILE A 334 22.57 -12.71 -26.29
CA ILE A 334 22.49 -12.05 -25.01
C ILE A 334 21.18 -12.52 -24.37
N HIS A 335 21.29 -13.13 -23.20
CA HIS A 335 20.13 -13.49 -22.40
C HIS A 335 19.69 -12.26 -21.61
N LEU A 336 18.56 -11.67 -21.99
CA LEU A 336 17.90 -10.65 -21.17
C LEU A 336 16.90 -11.31 -20.22
N LYS A 337 16.92 -10.93 -18.94
CA LYS A 337 15.98 -11.41 -17.94
C LYS A 337 15.32 -10.22 -17.23
N ASP A 338 14.03 -10.33 -16.94
CA ASP A 338 13.34 -9.41 -16.04
C ASP A 338 13.68 -9.80 -14.59
N ILE A 339 14.44 -8.96 -13.89
CA ILE A 339 15.01 -9.32 -12.58
C ILE A 339 13.97 -9.12 -11.48
N VAL A 340 13.65 -10.18 -10.75
CA VAL A 340 12.80 -10.12 -9.55
C VAL A 340 13.47 -9.31 -8.46
N LYS A 341 12.72 -8.41 -7.81
CA LYS A 341 13.25 -7.58 -6.71
C LYS A 341 13.74 -8.47 -5.56
N GLY A 342 14.83 -8.05 -4.91
CA GLY A 342 15.37 -8.76 -3.75
C GLY A 342 14.36 -8.88 -2.60
N GLY A 343 14.34 -10.03 -1.92
CA GLY A 343 13.46 -10.25 -0.76
C GLY A 343 11.99 -10.59 -1.09
N MET A 344 11.61 -10.65 -2.37
CA MET A 344 10.22 -10.90 -2.77
C MET A 344 9.70 -12.25 -2.27
N LYS A 345 10.52 -13.30 -2.33
CA LYS A 345 10.11 -14.65 -1.91
C LYS A 345 9.78 -14.72 -0.43
N GLU A 346 10.58 -14.08 0.42
CA GLU A 346 10.33 -13.97 1.85
C GLU A 346 9.06 -13.18 2.13
N ARG A 347 8.84 -12.09 1.40
CA ARG A 347 7.68 -11.20 1.53
C ARG A 347 6.37 -11.89 1.12
N ILE A 348 6.36 -12.63 0.01
CA ILE A 348 5.22 -13.47 -0.37
C ILE A 348 4.99 -14.57 0.68
N GLY A 349 6.06 -15.15 1.25
CA GLY A 349 5.96 -16.09 2.36
C GLY A 349 5.24 -15.52 3.58
N GLN A 350 5.47 -14.24 3.91
CA GLN A 350 4.76 -13.54 4.99
C GLN A 350 3.27 -13.36 4.69
N LEU A 351 2.91 -12.98 3.45
CA LEU A 351 1.51 -12.88 3.02
C LEU A 351 0.79 -14.22 3.14
N ARG A 352 1.44 -15.30 2.69
CA ARG A 352 0.90 -16.66 2.81
C ARG A 352 0.68 -17.06 4.27
N ALA A 353 1.62 -16.72 5.17
CA ALA A 353 1.47 -16.95 6.61
C ALA A 353 0.31 -16.14 7.24
N MET A 354 -0.07 -15.02 6.62
CA MET A 354 -1.25 -14.23 7.00
C MET A 354 -2.56 -14.74 6.37
N GLY A 355 -2.51 -15.81 5.57
CA GLY A 355 -3.67 -16.39 4.88
C GLY A 355 -4.08 -15.64 3.61
N ILE A 356 -3.18 -14.83 3.03
CA ILE A 356 -3.43 -14.05 1.82
C ILE A 356 -2.82 -14.80 0.64
N ARG A 357 -3.63 -15.03 -0.40
CA ARG A 357 -3.19 -15.65 -1.65
C ARG A 357 -2.63 -14.56 -2.57
N SER A 358 -1.43 -14.77 -3.09
CA SER A 358 -0.76 -13.89 -4.04
C SER A 358 -0.94 -14.40 -5.48
N VAL A 359 -1.33 -13.52 -6.40
CA VAL A 359 -1.50 -13.83 -7.82
C VAL A 359 -0.77 -12.78 -8.64
N MET A 360 0.20 -13.22 -9.44
CA MET A 360 0.89 -12.35 -10.38
C MET A 360 0.08 -12.18 -11.65
N ILE A 361 -0.04 -10.96 -12.16
CA ILE A 361 -0.69 -10.66 -13.44
C ILE A 361 0.36 -10.12 -14.41
N THR A 362 0.42 -10.68 -15.62
CA THR A 362 1.39 -10.24 -16.64
C THR A 362 0.83 -10.41 -18.06
N GLY A 363 1.29 -9.55 -18.98
CA GLY A 363 1.10 -9.72 -20.42
C GLY A 363 2.09 -10.70 -21.07
N ASP A 364 3.08 -11.18 -20.31
CA ASP A 364 4.04 -12.17 -20.81
C ASP A 364 3.37 -13.52 -21.12
N ASN A 365 4.04 -14.33 -21.94
CA ASN A 365 3.59 -15.67 -22.24
C ASN A 365 3.60 -16.59 -20.99
N PRO A 366 2.85 -17.71 -20.99
CA PRO A 366 2.73 -18.58 -19.83
C PRO A 366 4.04 -19.17 -19.29
N LEU A 367 5.02 -19.46 -20.17
CA LEU A 367 6.30 -20.04 -19.76
C LEU A 367 7.14 -19.02 -18.99
N THR A 368 7.22 -17.79 -19.51
CA THR A 368 7.90 -16.67 -18.86
C THR A 368 7.24 -16.32 -17.53
N ALA A 369 5.91 -16.25 -17.50
CA ALA A 369 5.16 -15.98 -16.29
C ALA A 369 5.40 -17.07 -15.23
N ALA A 370 5.37 -18.35 -15.60
CA ALA A 370 5.65 -19.45 -14.67
C ALA A 370 7.07 -19.41 -14.08
N ALA A 371 8.08 -19.03 -14.88
CA ALA A 371 9.44 -18.91 -14.40
C ALA A 371 9.58 -17.79 -13.34
N ILE A 372 9.05 -16.61 -13.63
CA ILE A 372 9.07 -15.44 -12.71
C ILE A 372 8.24 -15.74 -11.46
N ALA A 373 7.07 -16.38 -11.62
CA ALA A 373 6.21 -16.75 -10.50
C ALA A 373 6.93 -17.66 -9.50
N ASN A 374 7.62 -18.69 -9.99
CA ASN A 374 8.38 -19.62 -9.15
C ASN A 374 9.56 -18.94 -8.44
N GLU A 375 10.24 -18.02 -9.12
CA GLU A 375 11.36 -17.25 -8.55
C GLU A 375 10.88 -16.29 -7.46
N ALA A 376 9.81 -15.54 -7.70
CA ALA A 376 9.19 -14.64 -6.73
C ALA A 376 8.42 -15.36 -5.61
N GLY A 377 8.06 -16.62 -5.82
CA GLY A 377 7.35 -17.45 -4.85
C GLY A 377 5.84 -17.18 -4.74
N VAL A 378 5.23 -16.53 -5.74
CA VAL A 378 3.78 -16.26 -5.81
C VAL A 378 2.96 -17.55 -5.88
N ASP A 379 1.72 -17.52 -5.38
CA ASP A 379 0.88 -18.72 -5.29
C ASP A 379 0.25 -19.10 -6.64
N ASP A 380 -0.01 -18.11 -7.50
CA ASP A 380 -0.59 -18.31 -8.82
C ASP A 380 -0.21 -17.18 -9.79
N PHE A 381 -0.51 -17.34 -11.08
CA PHE A 381 -0.32 -16.29 -12.08
C PHE A 381 -1.38 -16.31 -13.19
N LEU A 382 -1.65 -15.12 -13.73
CA LEU A 382 -2.44 -14.90 -14.94
C LEU A 382 -1.52 -14.34 -16.03
N ALA A 383 -1.23 -15.17 -17.03
CA ALA A 383 -0.38 -14.83 -18.17
C ALA A 383 -1.21 -14.31 -19.34
N GLN A 384 -0.57 -13.53 -20.23
CA GLN A 384 -1.21 -12.90 -21.40
C GLN A 384 -2.48 -12.12 -21.05
N ALA A 385 -2.52 -11.55 -19.85
CA ALA A 385 -3.71 -10.87 -19.33
C ALA A 385 -3.94 -9.54 -20.05
N THR A 386 -5.10 -9.38 -20.65
CA THR A 386 -5.59 -8.07 -21.11
C THR A 386 -6.15 -7.27 -19.93
N PRO A 387 -6.31 -5.93 -20.05
CA PRO A 387 -6.96 -5.13 -19.01
C PRO A 387 -8.38 -5.63 -18.64
N ALA A 388 -9.11 -6.19 -19.61
CA ALA A 388 -10.43 -6.79 -19.38
C ALA A 388 -10.34 -8.07 -18.52
N ASP A 389 -9.33 -8.91 -18.77
CA ASP A 389 -9.10 -10.13 -17.99
C ASP A 389 -8.75 -9.81 -16.53
N LYS A 390 -7.98 -8.73 -16.29
CA LYS A 390 -7.67 -8.25 -14.92
C LYS A 390 -8.95 -7.92 -14.17
N LEU A 391 -9.84 -7.16 -14.80
CA LEU A 391 -11.14 -6.77 -14.24
C LEU A 391 -12.06 -7.97 -13.99
N GLU A 392 -12.13 -8.91 -14.94
CA GLU A 392 -12.94 -10.11 -14.79
C GLU A 392 -12.43 -10.99 -13.65
N TYR A 393 -11.11 -11.12 -13.50
CA TYR A 393 -10.51 -11.87 -12.40
C TYR A 393 -10.87 -11.26 -11.04
N ILE A 394 -10.78 -9.93 -10.90
CA ILE A 394 -11.19 -9.22 -9.67
C ILE A 394 -12.66 -9.49 -9.36
N LYS A 395 -13.55 -9.31 -10.34
CA LYS A 395 -15.00 -9.53 -10.17
C LYS A 395 -15.31 -10.98 -9.81
N LYS A 396 -14.57 -11.94 -10.35
CA LYS A 396 -14.73 -13.36 -10.04
C LYS A 396 -14.35 -13.68 -8.60
N GLU A 397 -13.22 -13.16 -8.10
CA GLU A 397 -12.82 -13.35 -6.70
C GLU A 397 -13.80 -12.63 -5.75
N GLN A 398 -14.25 -11.41 -6.10
CA GLN A 398 -15.26 -10.67 -5.34
C GLN A 398 -16.61 -11.40 -5.30
N ALA A 399 -17.06 -11.98 -6.41
CA ALA A 399 -18.27 -12.80 -6.48
C ALA A 399 -18.16 -14.09 -5.63
N ALA A 400 -16.94 -14.59 -5.41
CA ALA A 400 -16.67 -15.68 -4.48
C ALA A 400 -16.60 -15.24 -3.00
N GLY A 401 -16.92 -13.97 -2.70
CA GLY A 401 -16.93 -13.41 -1.35
C GLY A 401 -15.54 -13.07 -0.81
N ARG A 402 -14.54 -12.93 -1.69
CA ARG A 402 -13.16 -12.59 -1.31
C ARG A 402 -12.88 -11.12 -1.55
N LEU A 403 -12.22 -10.46 -0.61
CA LEU A 403 -11.74 -9.10 -0.80
C LEU A 403 -10.42 -9.12 -1.56
N VAL A 404 -10.34 -8.28 -2.59
CA VAL A 404 -9.22 -8.25 -3.52
C VAL A 404 -8.44 -6.95 -3.34
N ALA A 405 -7.15 -7.09 -3.08
CA ALA A 405 -6.21 -5.99 -3.21
C ALA A 405 -5.48 -6.08 -4.55
N MET A 406 -5.19 -4.94 -5.17
CA MET A 406 -4.38 -4.85 -6.38
C MET A 406 -3.34 -3.76 -6.21
N THR A 407 -2.14 -4.00 -6.75
CA THR A 407 -1.13 -2.96 -6.95
C THR A 407 -0.79 -2.80 -8.42
N GLY A 408 -0.55 -1.56 -8.86
CA GLY A 408 -0.23 -1.23 -10.24
C GLY A 408 0.24 0.22 -10.39
N ASP A 409 0.84 0.52 -11.53
CA ASP A 409 1.44 1.81 -11.87
C ASP A 409 0.98 2.37 -13.23
N GLY A 410 0.45 1.53 -14.11
CA GLY A 410 0.07 1.91 -15.46
C GLY A 410 -1.33 2.54 -15.56
N THR A 411 -1.54 3.35 -16.61
CA THR A 411 -2.88 3.76 -17.06
C THR A 411 -3.77 2.56 -17.34
N ASN A 412 -3.18 1.45 -17.79
CA ASN A 412 -3.86 0.19 -18.08
C ASN A 412 -4.42 -0.49 -16.81
N ASP A 413 -3.86 -0.16 -15.64
CA ASP A 413 -4.28 -0.73 -14.36
C ASP A 413 -5.34 0.10 -13.66
N ALA A 414 -5.52 1.36 -14.06
CA ALA A 414 -6.49 2.27 -13.42
C ALA A 414 -7.90 1.65 -13.30
N PRO A 415 -8.50 1.02 -14.33
CA PRO A 415 -9.81 0.39 -14.18
C PRO A 415 -9.81 -0.74 -13.14
N ALA A 416 -8.75 -1.53 -13.10
CA ALA A 416 -8.62 -2.66 -12.19
C ALA A 416 -8.35 -2.20 -10.75
N LEU A 417 -7.54 -1.16 -10.56
CA LEU A 417 -7.32 -0.48 -9.28
C LEU A 417 -8.63 0.10 -8.71
N ALA A 418 -9.46 0.72 -9.56
CA ALA A 418 -10.76 1.26 -9.15
C ALA A 418 -11.78 0.17 -8.79
N GLN A 419 -11.69 -1.00 -9.42
CA GLN A 419 -12.59 -2.14 -9.16
C GLN A 419 -12.19 -2.95 -7.92
N ALA A 420 -10.90 -2.94 -7.56
CA ALA A 420 -10.38 -3.63 -6.38
C ALA A 420 -10.95 -3.02 -5.08
N ASP A 421 -11.08 -3.84 -4.04
CA ASP A 421 -11.49 -3.36 -2.72
C ASP A 421 -10.40 -2.48 -2.10
N VAL A 422 -9.13 -2.81 -2.41
CA VAL A 422 -7.95 -2.01 -2.08
C VAL A 422 -7.09 -1.86 -3.34
N GLY A 423 -7.09 -0.68 -3.93
CA GLY A 423 -6.24 -0.33 -5.08
C GLY A 423 -5.06 0.51 -4.63
N LEU A 424 -3.86 -0.09 -4.60
CA LEU A 424 -2.61 0.56 -4.22
C LEU A 424 -1.84 1.01 -5.48
N ALA A 425 -1.94 2.29 -5.81
CA ALA A 425 -1.19 2.90 -6.89
C ALA A 425 0.24 3.23 -6.44
N MET A 426 1.23 3.07 -7.32
CA MET A 426 2.61 3.51 -7.04
C MET A 426 2.77 5.03 -7.27
N ASN A 427 3.65 5.70 -6.51
CA ASN A 427 3.93 7.13 -6.71
C ASN A 427 4.62 7.42 -8.05
N THR A 428 5.41 6.50 -8.57
CA THR A 428 5.92 6.58 -9.96
C THR A 428 4.85 6.28 -11.00
N GLY A 429 3.66 5.83 -10.58
CA GLY A 429 2.55 5.49 -11.47
C GLY A 429 1.88 6.72 -12.10
N THR A 430 1.14 6.46 -13.17
CA THR A 430 0.43 7.49 -13.93
C THR A 430 -0.64 8.18 -13.08
N MET A 431 -0.98 9.43 -13.40
CA MET A 431 -2.03 10.17 -12.68
C MET A 431 -3.37 9.41 -12.68
N ALA A 432 -3.72 8.77 -13.79
CA ALA A 432 -4.91 7.94 -13.88
C ALA A 432 -4.89 6.77 -12.87
N ALA A 433 -3.74 6.14 -12.64
CA ALA A 433 -3.60 5.09 -11.65
C ALA A 433 -3.73 5.63 -10.22
N LYS A 434 -3.13 6.80 -9.91
CA LYS A 434 -3.22 7.45 -8.60
C LYS A 434 -4.63 7.89 -8.25
N GLU A 435 -5.37 8.42 -9.22
CA GLU A 435 -6.78 8.84 -9.03
C GLU A 435 -7.73 7.66 -8.93
N ALA A 436 -7.43 6.55 -9.61
CA ALA A 436 -8.24 5.33 -9.55
C ALA A 436 -7.99 4.49 -8.29
N GLY A 437 -6.77 4.50 -7.77
CA GLY A 437 -6.39 3.83 -6.54
C GLY A 437 -7.02 4.50 -5.31
N ASN A 438 -7.46 3.71 -4.35
CA ASN A 438 -7.92 4.22 -3.06
C ASN A 438 -6.79 4.32 -2.02
N MET A 439 -5.57 3.92 -2.42
CA MET A 439 -4.31 4.18 -1.73
C MET A 439 -3.20 4.51 -2.73
N VAL A 440 -2.21 5.28 -2.27
CA VAL A 440 -0.99 5.61 -3.03
C VAL A 440 0.23 5.27 -2.20
N ASP A 441 1.12 4.42 -2.70
CA ASP A 441 2.42 4.15 -2.09
C ASP A 441 3.44 5.20 -2.53
N LEU A 442 3.86 6.04 -1.60
CA LEU A 442 4.78 7.15 -1.86
C LEU A 442 6.21 6.68 -2.19
N ASP A 443 6.62 5.49 -1.74
CA ASP A 443 7.97 4.94 -1.99
C ASP A 443 8.02 4.01 -3.21
N SER A 444 6.89 3.75 -3.87
CA SER A 444 6.78 2.83 -5.02
C SER A 444 7.39 1.45 -4.75
N ASN A 445 7.17 0.94 -3.53
CA ASN A 445 7.63 -0.34 -3.06
C ASN A 445 6.44 -1.29 -2.79
N PRO A 446 6.18 -2.26 -3.68
CA PRO A 446 5.00 -3.12 -3.57
C PRO A 446 5.01 -4.04 -2.34
N THR A 447 6.15 -4.18 -1.67
CA THR A 447 6.23 -4.92 -0.40
C THR A 447 5.51 -4.21 0.75
N LYS A 448 5.22 -2.91 0.62
CA LYS A 448 4.46 -2.14 1.61
C LYS A 448 3.02 -2.59 1.80
N LEU A 449 2.45 -3.24 0.80
CA LEU A 449 1.09 -3.75 0.94
C LEU A 449 0.99 -4.74 2.12
N ILE A 450 2.08 -5.42 2.47
CA ILE A 450 2.16 -6.27 3.67
C ILE A 450 1.98 -5.44 4.94
N GLU A 451 2.66 -4.29 5.02
CA GLU A 451 2.58 -3.38 6.16
C GLU A 451 1.18 -2.77 6.26
N VAL A 452 0.61 -2.34 5.13
CA VAL A 452 -0.76 -1.82 5.05
C VAL A 452 -1.77 -2.86 5.54
N VAL A 453 -1.70 -4.10 5.04
CA VAL A 453 -2.60 -5.18 5.46
C VAL A 453 -2.39 -5.53 6.94
N ALA A 454 -1.16 -5.52 7.45
CA ALA A 454 -0.88 -5.74 8.86
C ALA A 454 -1.50 -4.65 9.75
N ILE A 455 -1.43 -3.38 9.34
CA ILE A 455 -2.07 -2.26 10.03
C ILE A 455 -3.60 -2.40 9.98
N GLY A 456 -4.16 -2.75 8.82
CA GLY A 456 -5.58 -3.06 8.65
C GLY A 456 -6.06 -4.17 9.60
N LYS A 457 -5.32 -5.29 9.67
CA LYS A 457 -5.63 -6.40 10.61
C LYS A 457 -5.54 -5.94 12.06
N GLN A 458 -4.51 -5.17 12.41
CA GLN A 458 -4.35 -4.62 13.75
C GLN A 458 -5.54 -3.74 14.16
N LEU A 459 -6.07 -2.92 13.24
CA LEU A 459 -7.25 -2.09 13.49
C LEU A 459 -8.49 -2.93 13.79
N LEU A 460 -8.76 -3.92 12.96
CA LEU A 460 -9.91 -4.83 13.13
C LEU A 460 -9.83 -5.60 14.45
N ILE A 461 -8.65 -6.14 14.79
CA ILE A 461 -8.42 -6.86 16.04
C ILE A 461 -8.58 -5.92 17.26
N THR A 462 -8.06 -4.71 17.18
CA THR A 462 -8.17 -3.72 18.28
C THR A 462 -9.63 -3.38 18.56
N ARG A 463 -10.43 -3.21 17.51
CA ARG A 463 -11.87 -2.95 17.62
C ARG A 463 -12.60 -4.14 18.25
N GLY A 464 -12.31 -5.36 17.81
CA GLY A 464 -12.88 -6.58 18.39
C GLY A 464 -12.51 -6.78 19.86
N ALA A 465 -11.26 -6.53 20.22
CA ALA A 465 -10.75 -6.61 21.58
C ALA A 465 -11.44 -5.64 22.53
N LEU A 466 -11.53 -4.35 22.15
CA LEU A 466 -12.21 -3.34 22.95
C LEU A 466 -13.72 -3.62 23.06
N THR A 467 -14.33 -4.15 22.01
CA THR A 467 -15.74 -4.57 22.05
C THR A 467 -15.96 -5.68 23.06
N THR A 468 -15.14 -6.73 22.99
CA THR A 468 -15.20 -7.88 23.90
C THR A 468 -14.99 -7.44 25.35
N PHE A 469 -13.95 -6.63 25.59
CA PHE A 469 -13.64 -6.11 26.92
C PHE A 469 -14.77 -5.24 27.49
N SER A 470 -15.30 -4.32 26.69
CA SER A 470 -16.33 -3.40 27.14
C SER A 470 -17.66 -4.10 27.44
N ILE A 471 -18.07 -5.10 26.65
CA ILE A 471 -19.28 -5.88 26.93
C ILE A 471 -19.09 -6.73 28.18
N ALA A 472 -17.93 -7.37 28.33
CA ALA A 472 -17.61 -8.17 29.51
C ALA A 472 -17.61 -7.35 30.81
N ASN A 473 -17.21 -6.08 30.74
CA ASN A 473 -17.19 -5.16 31.88
C ASN A 473 -18.58 -4.93 32.49
N ASP A 474 -19.65 -5.00 31.70
CA ASP A 474 -21.01 -4.75 32.18
C ASP A 474 -21.43 -5.73 33.29
N VAL A 475 -20.85 -6.94 33.33
CA VAL A 475 -21.08 -7.92 34.40
C VAL A 475 -20.78 -7.32 35.77
N ALA A 476 -19.62 -6.68 35.95
CA ALA A 476 -19.26 -6.07 37.22
C ALA A 476 -20.14 -4.85 37.53
N LYS A 477 -20.48 -4.04 36.52
CA LYS A 477 -21.36 -2.88 36.68
C LYS A 477 -22.75 -3.30 37.18
N TYR A 478 -23.28 -4.42 36.70
CA TYR A 478 -24.52 -4.99 37.23
C TYR A 478 -24.42 -5.35 38.71
N PHE A 479 -23.33 -6.03 39.12
CA PHE A 479 -23.10 -6.38 40.53
C PHE A 479 -22.80 -5.18 41.43
N ALA A 480 -22.37 -4.05 40.88
CA ALA A 480 -22.20 -2.82 41.64
C ALA A 480 -23.52 -2.06 41.84
N ILE A 481 -24.28 -1.87 40.76
CA ILE A 481 -25.41 -0.92 40.75
C ILE A 481 -26.75 -1.57 41.14
N ILE A 482 -27.04 -2.80 40.69
CA ILE A 482 -28.33 -3.46 40.99
C ILE A 482 -28.53 -3.63 42.51
N PRO A 483 -27.56 -4.18 43.28
CA PRO A 483 -27.73 -4.33 44.72
C PRO A 483 -27.85 -2.99 45.41
N ALA A 484 -27.01 -2.01 45.04
CA ALA A 484 -27.03 -0.68 45.61
C ALA A 484 -28.40 0.00 45.43
N MET A 485 -29.00 -0.10 44.24
CA MET A 485 -30.25 0.57 43.93
C MET A 485 -31.46 -0.07 44.62
N PHE A 486 -31.45 -1.39 44.81
CA PHE A 486 -32.63 -2.12 45.26
C PHE A 486 -32.53 -2.74 46.65
N MET A 487 -31.37 -2.79 47.31
CA MET A 487 -31.24 -3.45 48.61
C MET A 487 -32.13 -2.87 49.71
N VAL A 488 -32.51 -1.60 49.61
CA VAL A 488 -33.44 -0.95 50.55
C VAL A 488 -34.87 -1.48 50.37
N THR A 489 -35.28 -1.70 49.13
CA THR A 489 -36.64 -2.18 48.78
C THR A 489 -36.72 -3.71 48.81
N TYR A 490 -35.63 -4.40 48.44
CA TYR A 490 -35.50 -5.85 48.39
C TYR A 490 -34.20 -6.29 49.08
N PRO A 491 -34.19 -6.46 50.42
CA PRO A 491 -32.99 -6.83 51.17
C PRO A 491 -32.31 -8.13 50.69
N ALA A 492 -33.08 -9.04 50.09
CA ALA A 492 -32.56 -10.26 49.48
C ALA A 492 -31.52 -10.00 48.37
N LEU A 493 -31.65 -8.87 47.65
CA LEU A 493 -30.69 -8.47 46.62
C LEU A 493 -29.37 -7.97 47.21
N GLY A 494 -29.30 -7.69 48.51
CA GLY A 494 -28.03 -7.42 49.19
C GLY A 494 -27.01 -8.56 49.08
N LYS A 495 -27.49 -9.81 48.92
CA LYS A 495 -26.62 -10.98 48.66
C LYS A 495 -25.88 -10.91 47.32
N LEU A 496 -26.36 -10.09 46.39
CA LEU A 496 -25.72 -9.86 45.09
C LEU A 496 -24.61 -8.80 45.17
N ASN A 497 -24.40 -8.12 46.31
CA ASN A 497 -23.23 -7.27 46.53
C ASN A 497 -21.98 -8.13 46.78
N ILE A 498 -21.54 -8.84 45.74
CA ILE A 498 -20.37 -9.74 45.78
C ILE A 498 -19.10 -8.97 46.13
N MET A 499 -19.03 -7.69 45.73
CA MET A 499 -17.89 -6.80 45.98
C MET A 499 -17.81 -6.28 47.41
N GLY A 500 -18.87 -6.40 48.23
CA GLY A 500 -18.88 -5.83 49.58
C GLY A 500 -18.71 -4.30 49.59
N LEU A 501 -19.35 -3.62 48.63
CA LEU A 501 -19.36 -2.15 48.55
C LEU A 501 -20.07 -1.55 49.77
N ALA A 502 -19.57 -0.42 50.25
CA ALA A 502 -19.90 0.09 51.59
C ALA A 502 -21.35 0.57 51.72
N ASN A 503 -21.80 1.44 50.81
CA ASN A 503 -23.16 1.97 50.83
C ASN A 503 -23.69 2.20 49.38
N PRO A 504 -25.01 2.37 49.19
CA PRO A 504 -25.59 2.56 47.86
C PRO A 504 -25.03 3.74 47.07
N GLN A 505 -24.77 4.87 47.74
CA GLN A 505 -24.31 6.09 47.11
C GLN A 505 -22.85 5.95 46.64
N SER A 506 -21.98 5.40 47.48
CA SER A 506 -20.58 5.12 47.14
C SER A 506 -20.46 4.09 46.03
N ALA A 507 -21.30 3.04 46.03
CA ALA A 507 -21.30 2.00 45.00
C ALA A 507 -21.65 2.54 43.60
N ILE A 508 -22.71 3.35 43.51
CA ILE A 508 -23.14 3.95 42.23
C ILE A 508 -22.09 4.95 41.76
N LEU A 509 -21.57 5.80 42.66
CA LEU A 509 -20.54 6.78 42.31
C LEU A 509 -19.25 6.10 41.86
N ALA A 510 -18.82 5.03 42.54
CA ALA A 510 -17.64 4.25 42.16
C ALA A 510 -17.78 3.61 40.78
N ALA A 511 -18.95 3.06 40.46
CA ALA A 511 -19.23 2.50 39.13
C ALA A 511 -19.17 3.57 38.03
N VAL A 512 -19.74 4.76 38.28
CA VAL A 512 -19.70 5.89 37.32
C VAL A 512 -18.27 6.40 37.12
N ILE A 513 -17.51 6.59 38.20
CA ILE A 513 -16.10 7.02 38.11
C ILE A 513 -15.26 5.98 37.36
N PHE A 514 -15.44 4.69 37.67
CA PHE A 514 -14.75 3.62 36.95
C PHE A 514 -15.07 3.65 35.44
N ASN A 515 -16.34 3.85 35.08
CA ASN A 515 -16.77 3.94 33.68
C ASN A 515 -16.13 5.13 32.94
N ALA A 516 -15.83 6.24 33.62
CA ALA A 516 -15.09 7.35 33.04
C ALA A 516 -13.58 7.06 32.92
N LEU A 517 -12.97 6.55 33.98
CA LEU A 517 -11.52 6.29 34.03
C LEU A 517 -11.08 5.18 33.07
N ILE A 518 -11.91 4.16 32.85
CA ILE A 518 -11.58 3.06 31.94
C ILE A 518 -11.41 3.53 30.50
N ILE A 519 -12.14 4.59 30.08
CA ILE A 519 -11.97 5.19 28.76
C ILE A 519 -10.54 5.72 28.61
N ILE A 520 -10.09 6.53 29.57
CA ILE A 520 -8.74 7.12 29.59
C ILE A 520 -7.68 6.02 29.59
N ALA A 521 -7.86 4.96 30.38
CA ALA A 521 -6.94 3.83 30.45
C ALA A 521 -6.84 3.06 29.12
N LEU A 522 -7.91 3.03 28.32
CA LEU A 522 -7.96 2.31 27.04
C LEU A 522 -7.56 3.16 25.83
N VAL A 523 -7.49 4.50 25.93
CA VAL A 523 -7.02 5.37 24.85
C VAL A 523 -5.64 4.94 24.30
N PRO A 524 -4.61 4.66 25.12
CA PRO A 524 -3.32 4.22 24.60
C PRO A 524 -3.41 2.92 23.80
N LEU A 525 -4.28 1.98 24.21
CA LEU A 525 -4.51 0.73 23.48
C LEU A 525 -5.24 0.98 22.16
N ALA A 526 -6.23 1.88 22.15
CA ALA A 526 -6.96 2.27 20.96
C ALA A 526 -6.05 2.92 19.90
N LEU A 527 -5.10 3.76 20.33
CA LEU A 527 -4.16 4.46 19.44
C LEU A 527 -2.99 3.57 18.99
N ARG A 528 -2.37 2.81 19.91
CA ARG A 528 -1.23 1.93 19.59
C ARG A 528 -1.65 0.63 18.90
N GLY A 529 -2.90 0.22 19.07
CA GLY A 529 -3.44 -1.04 18.57
C GLY A 529 -2.92 -2.28 19.28
N VAL A 530 -3.68 -3.37 19.18
CA VAL A 530 -3.33 -4.69 19.69
C VAL A 530 -2.27 -5.32 18.78
N LYS A 531 -1.21 -5.89 19.36
CA LYS A 531 -0.15 -6.54 18.56
C LYS A 531 -0.72 -7.73 17.77
N TYR A 532 -0.65 -7.64 16.45
CA TYR A 532 -1.01 -8.73 15.55
C TYR A 532 0.06 -9.83 15.54
N THR A 533 -0.38 -11.08 15.53
CA THR A 533 0.47 -12.27 15.34
C THR A 533 -0.24 -13.19 14.35
N PRO A 534 0.41 -13.64 13.25
CA PRO A 534 -0.21 -14.54 12.28
C PRO A 534 -0.63 -15.85 12.95
N GLN A 535 -1.94 -16.08 13.04
CA GLN A 535 -2.55 -17.25 13.68
C GLN A 535 -3.88 -17.57 12.98
N SER A 536 -4.38 -18.79 13.15
CA SER A 536 -5.70 -19.16 12.65
C SER A 536 -6.81 -18.32 13.30
N ALA A 537 -7.92 -18.13 12.59
CA ALA A 537 -9.07 -17.38 13.10
C ALA A 537 -9.58 -17.93 14.45
N ALA A 538 -9.61 -19.25 14.60
CA ALA A 538 -10.00 -19.92 15.85
C ALA A 538 -9.06 -19.58 17.02
N SER A 539 -7.74 -19.61 16.78
CA SER A 539 -6.74 -19.24 17.79
C SER A 539 -6.85 -17.77 18.19
N LEU A 540 -7.05 -16.88 17.21
CA LEU A 540 -7.25 -15.45 17.46
C LEU A 540 -8.51 -15.19 18.29
N LEU A 541 -9.63 -15.86 17.97
CA LEU A 541 -10.87 -15.76 18.72
C LEU A 541 -10.71 -16.25 20.17
N GLN A 542 -10.12 -17.43 20.36
CA GLN A 542 -9.91 -17.99 21.69
C GLN A 542 -9.01 -17.07 22.54
N ARG A 543 -7.90 -16.59 21.96
CA ARG A 543 -7.02 -15.64 22.63
C ARG A 543 -7.73 -14.34 22.97
N ASN A 544 -8.56 -13.82 22.07
CA ASN A 544 -9.35 -12.62 22.32
C ASN A 544 -10.34 -12.80 23.49
N LEU A 545 -11.08 -13.90 23.52
CA LEU A 545 -12.01 -14.22 24.61
C LEU A 545 -11.29 -14.41 25.95
N LEU A 546 -10.13 -15.09 25.94
CA LEU A 546 -9.34 -15.31 27.16
C LEU A 546 -8.71 -14.03 27.70
N ILE A 547 -8.14 -13.17 26.84
CA ILE A 547 -7.45 -11.96 27.30
C ILE A 547 -8.46 -10.84 27.57
N TYR A 548 -9.28 -10.49 26.58
CA TYR A 548 -10.16 -9.33 26.65
C TYR A 548 -11.54 -9.67 27.24
N GLY A 549 -12.05 -10.89 27.03
CA GLY A 549 -13.28 -11.35 27.67
C GLY A 549 -13.09 -11.57 29.17
N VAL A 550 -12.20 -12.49 29.56
CA VAL A 550 -11.95 -12.75 31.00
C VAL A 550 -11.34 -11.53 31.68
N GLY A 551 -10.42 -10.82 31.02
CA GLY A 551 -9.90 -9.54 31.54
C GLY A 551 -10.99 -8.49 31.74
N GLY A 552 -11.94 -8.39 30.81
CA GLY A 552 -13.10 -7.50 30.93
C GLY A 552 -14.04 -7.88 32.07
N ILE A 553 -14.13 -9.17 32.43
CA ILE A 553 -14.88 -9.59 33.62
C ILE A 553 -14.10 -9.26 34.89
N ILE A 554 -12.82 -9.59 34.97
CA ILE A 554 -12.04 -9.55 36.22
C ILE A 554 -11.63 -8.12 36.59
N VAL A 555 -11.10 -7.33 35.66
CA VAL A 555 -10.50 -6.00 35.93
C VAL A 555 -11.46 -5.01 36.60
N PRO A 556 -12.76 -4.95 36.24
CA PRO A 556 -13.68 -3.99 36.85
C PRO A 556 -14.01 -4.24 38.32
N PHE A 557 -14.02 -5.49 38.80
CA PHE A 557 -14.31 -5.80 40.21
C PHE A 557 -13.35 -5.09 41.19
N PRO A 558 -12.01 -5.27 41.10
CA PRO A 558 -11.09 -4.54 41.96
C PRO A 558 -11.10 -3.05 41.65
N GLY A 559 -11.31 -2.64 40.39
CA GLY A 559 -11.38 -1.23 40.02
C GLY A 559 -12.48 -0.47 40.75
N ILE A 560 -13.72 -0.98 40.67
CA ILE A 560 -14.88 -0.41 41.37
C ILE A 560 -14.69 -0.47 42.88
N TRP A 561 -14.21 -1.60 43.40
CA TRP A 561 -13.97 -1.77 44.84
C TRP A 561 -12.93 -0.80 45.40
N ILE A 562 -11.81 -0.58 44.70
CA ILE A 562 -10.78 0.38 45.12
C ILE A 562 -11.36 1.79 45.17
N ILE A 563 -12.12 2.19 44.15
CA ILE A 563 -12.74 3.52 44.09
C ILE A 563 -13.75 3.69 45.23
N ASP A 564 -14.59 2.68 45.51
CA ASP A 564 -15.52 2.70 46.66
C ASP A 564 -14.78 2.93 47.98
N LYS A 565 -13.70 2.19 48.24
CA LYS A 565 -12.91 2.38 49.47
C LYS A 565 -12.25 3.75 49.55
N ILE A 566 -11.76 4.29 48.44
CA ILE A 566 -11.20 5.65 48.42
C ILE A 566 -12.28 6.69 48.76
N LEU A 567 -13.47 6.57 48.19
CA LEU A 567 -14.57 7.51 48.46
C LEU A 567 -14.96 7.51 49.95
N VAL A 568 -15.11 6.32 50.53
CA VAL A 568 -15.50 6.15 51.94
C VAL A 568 -14.41 6.63 52.89
N THR A 569 -13.14 6.29 52.61
CA THR A 569 -12.01 6.69 53.45
C THR A 569 -11.77 8.21 53.44
N LEU A 570 -12.07 8.87 52.33
CA LEU A 570 -12.00 10.33 52.22
C LEU A 570 -13.27 11.05 52.71
N GLY A 571 -14.32 10.32 53.12
CA GLY A 571 -15.59 10.89 53.57
C GLY A 571 -16.36 11.61 52.47
N LEU A 572 -16.16 11.22 51.21
CA LEU A 572 -16.79 11.83 50.03
C LEU A 572 -18.14 11.18 49.65
N ALA A 573 -18.44 10.00 50.20
CA ALA A 573 -19.68 9.26 49.99
C ALA A 573 -20.01 8.33 51.17
#